data_AF-A0A746GL74-F1
#
_entry.id   AF-A0A746GL74-F1
#
_cell.length_a   1.000
_cell.length_b   1.000
_cell.length_c   1.000
_cell.angle_alpha   90.00
_cell.angle_beta   90.00
_cell.angle_gamma   90.00
#
_symmetry.space_group_name_H-M   'P 1'
#
loop_
_entity.id
_entity.type
_entity.pdbx_description
1 polymer ?
#
loop_
_entity_poly.entity_id
_entity_poly.type
_entity_poly.pdbx_seq_one_letter_code
_entity_poly.pdbx_strand_id
1 'polypeptide(L)'
;VVKSGDKMLTLSGTNSYSGGTLISGGTLVATNVDALGSGDVTDDATLELNTGGTFDNAISGSGQVVKSGDDTLTLSGSNTYTGGTIISGGTLVASNVEALGTGDVTNDAVLELNTGGDFDNAISGSGQVVKSGDETLTLSGSNTYTGGTLISGGTLVASNVEALG
;
A
#
# COMPACT_ATOMS: atom_id res chain seq x y z
N VAL A 1 3.35 21.18 0.83
CA VAL A 1 2.06 21.45 1.50
C VAL A 1 2.04 20.71 2.82
N VAL A 2 1.36 21.23 3.85
CA VAL A 2 1.21 20.54 5.14
C VAL A 2 -0.28 20.33 5.43
N LYS A 3 -0.68 19.08 5.66
CA LYS A 3 -1.94 18.71 6.29
C LYS A 3 -1.69 18.53 7.78
N SER A 4 -2.34 19.35 8.60
CA SER A 4 -2.25 19.31 10.07
C SER A 4 -3.62 19.21 10.73
N GLY A 5 -3.63 18.97 12.05
CA GLY A 5 -4.83 18.88 12.88
C GLY A 5 -5.64 17.59 12.66
N ASP A 6 -6.49 17.25 13.63
CA ASP A 6 -7.07 15.90 13.75
C ASP A 6 -8.19 15.59 12.75
N LYS A 7 -8.62 16.58 11.97
CA LYS A 7 -9.74 16.44 11.03
C LYS A 7 -9.31 15.79 9.72
N MET A 8 -10.31 15.30 9.00
CA MET A 8 -10.18 14.82 7.62
C MET A 8 -10.10 15.99 6.63
N LEU A 9 -9.24 15.86 5.62
CA LEU A 9 -9.22 16.70 4.41
C LEU A 9 -9.33 15.79 3.18
N THR A 10 -10.25 16.10 2.27
CA THR A 10 -10.43 15.33 1.02
C THR A 10 -9.95 16.14 -0.18
N LEU A 11 -9.11 15.53 -1.02
CA LEU A 11 -8.63 16.08 -2.29
C LEU A 11 -9.12 15.19 -3.44
N SER A 12 -9.88 15.77 -4.36
CA SER A 12 -10.60 15.01 -5.40
C SER A 12 -10.26 15.40 -6.84
N GLY A 13 -9.58 16.54 -7.03
CA GLY A 13 -9.16 17.01 -8.34
C GLY A 13 -7.69 16.70 -8.60
N THR A 14 -7.35 16.49 -9.87
CA THR A 14 -5.96 16.44 -10.34
C THR A 14 -5.21 17.69 -9.92
N ASN A 15 -3.98 17.52 -9.42
CA ASN A 15 -3.11 18.60 -9.00
C ASN A 15 -1.76 18.52 -9.72
N SER A 16 -1.22 19.64 -10.19
CA SER A 16 0.11 19.69 -10.83
C SER A 16 1.20 20.16 -9.87
N TYR A 17 0.91 20.17 -8.56
CA TYR A 17 1.88 20.51 -7.53
C TYR A 17 3.01 19.47 -7.49
N SER A 18 4.25 19.93 -7.53
CA SER A 18 5.45 19.07 -7.58
C SER A 18 6.28 19.12 -6.30
N GLY A 19 5.92 19.95 -5.33
CA GLY A 19 6.60 19.98 -4.03
C GLY A 19 6.13 18.83 -3.13
N GLY A 20 6.86 18.55 -2.06
CA GLY A 20 6.45 17.52 -1.10
C GLY A 20 5.17 17.88 -0.33
N THR A 21 4.49 16.85 0.16
CA THR A 21 3.33 16.94 1.05
C THR A 21 3.64 16.29 2.40
N LEU A 22 3.50 17.04 3.49
CA LEU A 22 3.61 16.52 4.85
C LEU A 22 2.21 16.34 5.44
N ILE A 23 1.91 15.16 5.98
CA ILE A 23 0.69 14.87 6.73
C ILE A 23 1.11 14.70 8.20
N SER A 24 1.00 15.78 8.98
CA SER A 24 1.44 15.80 10.37
C SER A 24 0.32 15.52 11.37
N GLY A 25 -0.89 15.21 10.90
CA GLY A 25 -2.06 14.96 11.76
C GLY A 25 -3.36 14.77 10.98
N GLY A 26 -4.28 14.02 11.60
CA GLY A 26 -5.59 13.66 11.03
C GLY A 26 -5.46 12.78 9.78
N THR A 27 -6.48 12.82 8.93
CA THR A 27 -6.54 12.00 7.70
C THR A 27 -6.51 12.89 6.46
N LEU A 28 -5.65 12.57 5.50
CA LEU A 28 -5.72 13.11 4.14
C LEU A 28 -6.31 12.04 3.22
N VAL A 29 -7.45 12.33 2.61
CA VAL A 29 -8.12 11.42 1.66
C VAL A 29 -7.87 11.92 0.25
N ALA A 30 -7.25 11.11 -0.59
CA ALA A 30 -7.15 11.34 -2.03
C ALA A 30 -8.19 10.47 -2.76
N THR A 31 -9.15 11.10 -3.43
CA THR A 31 -10.16 10.38 -4.25
C THR A 31 -9.84 10.40 -5.75
N ASN A 32 -8.66 10.91 -6.09
CA ASN A 32 -8.07 10.91 -7.42
C ASN A 32 -6.57 10.66 -7.24
N VAL A 33 -5.99 9.76 -8.05
CA VAL A 33 -4.59 9.35 -7.91
C VAL A 33 -3.61 10.52 -8.09
N ASP A 34 -3.98 11.51 -8.90
CA ASP A 34 -3.17 12.72 -9.14
C ASP A 34 -3.48 13.85 -8.14
N ALA A 35 -4.27 13.60 -7.09
CA ALA A 35 -4.72 14.67 -6.18
C ALA A 35 -3.60 15.33 -5.38
N LEU A 36 -2.49 14.62 -5.18
CA LEU A 36 -1.30 15.10 -4.49
C LEU A 36 -0.23 15.67 -5.43
N GLY A 37 -0.45 15.58 -6.75
CA GLY A 37 0.53 15.89 -7.77
C GLY A 37 1.72 14.94 -7.73
N SER A 38 2.91 15.41 -8.10
CA SER A 38 4.08 14.56 -8.37
C SER A 38 5.15 14.58 -7.26
N GLY A 39 4.87 15.23 -6.13
CA GLY A 39 5.83 15.36 -5.05
C GLY A 39 5.66 14.31 -3.96
N ASP A 40 6.77 13.90 -3.35
CA ASP A 40 6.78 12.88 -2.31
C ASP A 40 5.90 13.24 -1.10
N VAL A 41 5.44 12.20 -0.41
CA VAL A 41 4.63 12.32 0.79
C VAL A 41 5.43 11.90 2.01
N THR A 42 5.49 12.78 3.01
CA THR A 42 5.86 12.42 4.38
C THR A 42 4.57 12.27 5.16
N ASP A 43 4.16 11.03 5.43
CA ASP A 43 2.98 10.70 6.21
C ASP A 43 3.37 10.33 7.64
N ASP A 44 3.04 11.19 8.60
CA ASP A 44 3.19 10.96 10.03
C ASP A 44 1.81 10.74 10.71
N ALA A 45 0.74 10.57 9.93
CA ALA A 45 -0.60 10.32 10.44
C ALA A 45 -1.36 9.28 9.61
N THR A 46 -2.27 9.70 8.73
CA THR A 46 -3.01 8.79 7.85
C THR A 46 -3.17 9.36 6.46
N LEU A 47 -2.68 8.63 5.47
CA LEU A 47 -2.98 8.82 4.06
C LEU A 47 -3.99 7.78 3.58
N GLU A 48 -5.20 8.21 3.24
CA GLU A 48 -6.24 7.36 2.64
C GLU A 48 -6.29 7.57 1.12
N LEU A 49 -6.02 6.50 0.37
CA LEU A 49 -6.10 6.43 -1.08
C LEU A 49 -7.42 5.75 -1.48
N ASN A 50 -8.45 6.56 -1.69
CA ASN A 50 -9.78 6.13 -2.14
C ASN A 50 -9.92 6.35 -3.65
N THR A 51 -9.04 5.70 -4.41
CA THR A 51 -8.93 5.90 -5.85
C THR A 51 -8.37 4.66 -6.54
N GLY A 52 -8.36 4.67 -7.87
CA GLY A 52 -7.67 3.69 -8.70
C GLY A 52 -6.62 4.36 -9.59
N GLY A 53 -5.82 3.55 -10.29
CA GLY A 53 -4.71 4.03 -11.13
C GLY A 53 -3.34 3.71 -10.53
N THR A 54 -2.31 4.47 -10.90
CA THR A 54 -0.94 4.29 -10.39
C THR A 54 -0.54 5.49 -9.56
N PHE A 55 -0.15 5.24 -8.30
CA PHE A 55 0.45 6.23 -7.42
C PHE A 55 1.95 5.92 -7.31
N ASP A 56 2.77 6.81 -7.84
CA ASP A 56 4.22 6.64 -8.02
C ASP A 56 5.06 7.52 -7.09
N ASN A 57 4.45 8.46 -6.38
CA ASN A 57 5.14 9.28 -5.38
C ASN A 57 5.69 8.38 -4.26
N ALA A 58 6.90 8.71 -3.77
CA ALA A 58 7.43 8.03 -2.59
C ALA A 58 6.69 8.48 -1.33
N ILE A 59 6.40 7.53 -0.45
CA ILE A 59 5.76 7.72 0.83
C ILE A 59 6.75 7.33 1.93
N SER A 60 6.93 8.22 2.90
CA SER A 60 7.82 8.06 4.04
C SER A 60 7.11 8.44 5.33
N GLY A 61 7.71 8.16 6.50
CA GLY A 61 7.20 8.61 7.81
C GLY A 61 6.58 7.50 8.64
N SER A 62 6.03 7.85 9.81
CA SER A 62 5.48 6.87 10.76
C SER A 62 3.99 6.57 10.59
N GLY A 63 3.34 7.23 9.63
CA GLY A 63 1.91 7.15 9.37
C GLY A 63 1.46 5.87 8.68
N GLN A 64 0.14 5.72 8.60
CA GLN A 64 -0.53 4.57 8.03
C GLN A 64 -1.14 4.91 6.66
N VAL A 65 -0.91 4.04 5.68
CA VAL A 65 -1.58 4.11 4.38
C VAL A 65 -2.86 3.26 4.42
N VAL A 66 -3.97 3.82 3.93
CA VAL A 66 -5.26 3.12 3.83
C VAL A 66 -5.72 3.10 2.38
N LYS A 67 -5.95 1.91 1.81
CA LYS A 67 -6.60 1.72 0.52
C LYS A 67 -8.06 1.32 0.76
N SER A 68 -8.98 2.24 0.50
CA SER A 68 -10.42 2.06 0.79
C SER A 68 -11.34 2.05 -0.44
N GLY A 69 -10.86 2.54 -1.60
CA GLY A 69 -11.68 2.59 -2.82
C GLY A 69 -11.93 1.21 -3.43
N ASP A 70 -12.99 1.05 -4.25
CA ASP A 70 -13.33 -0.24 -4.87
C ASP A 70 -12.43 -0.59 -6.08
N ASP A 71 -11.77 0.41 -6.65
CA ASP A 71 -10.93 0.25 -7.84
C ASP A 71 -9.57 -0.40 -7.55
N THR A 72 -8.86 -0.79 -8.61
CA THR A 72 -7.46 -1.22 -8.53
C THR A 72 -6.53 -0.01 -8.42
N LEU A 73 -5.75 0.03 -7.34
CA LEU A 73 -4.66 0.99 -7.14
C LEU A 73 -3.32 0.27 -7.21
N THR A 74 -2.40 0.77 -8.02
CA THR A 74 -1.00 0.34 -8.03
C THR A 74 -0.15 1.32 -7.22
N LEU A 75 0.52 0.84 -6.17
CA LEU A 75 1.60 1.56 -5.53
C LEU A 75 2.92 1.13 -6.18
N SER A 76 3.64 2.12 -6.71
CA SER A 76 4.89 1.90 -7.43
C SER A 76 6.08 2.72 -6.92
N GLY A 77 5.83 3.70 -6.03
CA GLY A 77 6.89 4.43 -5.35
C GLY A 77 7.75 3.52 -4.47
N SER A 78 9.02 3.90 -4.29
CA SER A 78 9.92 3.25 -3.33
C SER A 78 9.60 3.78 -1.93
N ASN A 79 8.76 3.06 -1.19
CA ASN A 79 8.19 3.57 0.04
C ASN A 79 9.01 3.14 1.27
N THR A 80 9.01 3.99 2.30
CA THR A 80 9.77 3.81 3.55
C THR A 80 8.92 4.08 4.80
N TYR A 81 7.61 4.22 4.65
CA TYR A 81 6.73 4.41 5.80
C TYR A 81 6.65 3.15 6.66
N THR A 82 6.49 3.36 7.97
CA THR A 82 6.58 2.28 8.96
C THR A 82 5.26 1.98 9.67
N GLY A 83 4.22 2.80 9.51
CA GLY A 83 2.95 2.63 10.21
C GLY A 83 2.02 1.54 9.64
N GLY A 84 2.42 0.93 8.52
CA GLY A 84 1.71 -0.18 7.87
C GLY A 84 0.64 0.26 6.87
N THR A 85 0.00 -0.74 6.28
CA THR A 85 -1.00 -0.58 5.22
C THR A 85 -2.30 -1.28 5.60
N ILE A 86 -3.44 -0.61 5.46
CA ILE A 86 -4.77 -1.23 5.54
C ILE A 86 -5.39 -1.28 4.14
N ILE A 87 -5.88 -2.44 3.74
CA ILE A 87 -6.60 -2.65 2.48
C ILE A 87 -8.03 -3.07 2.84
N SER A 88 -8.96 -2.12 2.75
CA SER A 88 -10.37 -2.35 3.11
C SER A 88 -11.29 -2.45 1.90
N GLY A 89 -10.81 -2.13 0.70
CA GLY A 89 -11.59 -2.19 -0.54
C GLY A 89 -10.74 -2.36 -1.81
N GLY A 90 -11.37 -2.97 -2.83
CA GLY A 90 -10.78 -3.15 -4.15
C GLY A 90 -9.51 -4.01 -4.17
N THR A 91 -8.58 -3.63 -5.05
CA THR A 91 -7.27 -4.30 -5.18
C THR A 91 -6.15 -3.29 -4.97
N LEU A 92 -5.19 -3.64 -4.11
CA LEU A 92 -3.91 -2.95 -4.00
C LEU A 92 -2.84 -3.79 -4.70
N VAL A 93 -2.23 -3.24 -5.75
CA VAL A 93 -1.09 -3.83 -6.45
C VAL A 93 0.20 -3.21 -5.93
N ALA A 94 1.09 -4.03 -5.38
CA ALA A 94 2.47 -3.66 -5.08
C ALA A 94 3.36 -4.06 -6.26
N SER A 95 3.97 -3.09 -6.95
CA SER A 95 4.78 -3.35 -8.16
C SER A 95 6.28 -3.56 -7.88
N ASN A 96 6.71 -3.40 -6.62
CA ASN A 96 8.03 -3.72 -6.10
C ASN A 96 7.91 -4.08 -4.60
N VAL A 97 8.94 -4.67 -4.00
CA VAL A 97 8.89 -5.11 -2.59
C VAL A 97 8.84 -3.94 -1.61
N GLU A 98 9.43 -2.80 -1.98
CA GLU A 98 9.39 -1.58 -1.17
C GLU A 98 8.07 -0.81 -1.29
N ALA A 99 7.15 -1.21 -2.16
CA ALA A 99 5.93 -0.45 -2.45
C ALA A 99 5.00 -0.30 -1.24
N LEU A 100 5.09 -1.17 -0.23
CA LEU A 100 4.26 -1.12 0.97
C LEU A 100 5.02 -0.66 2.24
N GLY A 101 6.22 -0.09 2.06
CA GLY A 101 7.06 0.31 3.19
C GLY A 101 7.48 -0.89 4.04
N THR A 102 7.77 -0.68 5.33
CA THR A 102 8.26 -1.73 6.22
C THR A 102 7.27 -2.13 7.32
N GLY A 103 6.07 -1.54 7.31
CA GLY A 103 5.03 -1.85 8.30
C GLY A 103 4.13 -3.00 7.86
N ASP A 104 3.42 -3.61 8.81
CA ASP A 104 2.52 -4.73 8.52
C ASP A 104 1.35 -4.34 7.61
N VAL A 105 0.78 -5.34 6.94
CA VAL A 105 -0.38 -5.20 6.06
C VAL A 105 -1.61 -5.87 6.68
N THR A 106 -2.66 -5.10 6.91
CA THR A 106 -4.00 -5.63 7.20
C THR A 106 -4.79 -5.67 5.91
N ASN A 107 -4.96 -6.88 5.36
CA ASN A 107 -5.64 -7.12 4.09
C ASN A 107 -7.03 -7.71 4.34
N ASP A 108 -8.08 -6.91 4.12
CA ASP A 108 -9.49 -7.33 4.15
C ASP A 108 -10.14 -7.31 2.75
N ALA A 109 -9.34 -7.13 1.69
CA ALA A 109 -9.79 -7.17 0.31
C ALA A 109 -8.82 -8.00 -0.56
N VAL A 110 -8.14 -7.39 -1.53
CA VAL A 110 -7.13 -8.08 -2.36
C VAL A 110 -5.81 -7.32 -2.31
N LEU A 111 -4.76 -8.04 -1.90
CA LEU A 111 -3.37 -7.63 -2.07
C LEU A 111 -2.77 -8.40 -3.25
N GLU A 112 -2.34 -7.70 -4.29
CA GLU A 112 -1.64 -8.28 -5.43
C GLU A 112 -0.15 -7.90 -5.39
N LEU A 113 0.71 -8.91 -5.27
CA LEU A 113 2.16 -8.80 -5.30
C LEU A 113 2.65 -9.05 -6.72
N ASN A 114 2.83 -7.98 -7.47
CA ASN A 114 3.34 -7.98 -8.84
C ASN A 114 4.84 -7.63 -8.87
N THR A 115 5.63 -8.44 -8.16
CA THR A 115 7.09 -8.24 -7.99
C THR A 115 7.80 -9.58 -7.75
N GLY A 116 9.13 -9.58 -7.89
CA GLY A 116 10.02 -10.57 -7.28
C GLY A 116 10.74 -10.00 -6.06
N GLY A 117 11.61 -10.79 -5.43
CA GLY A 117 12.41 -10.39 -4.25
C GLY A 117 11.89 -10.98 -2.94
N ASP A 118 12.28 -10.38 -1.82
CA ASP A 118 11.83 -10.80 -0.49
C ASP A 118 10.79 -9.80 0.04
N PHE A 119 9.61 -10.30 0.40
CA PHE A 119 8.53 -9.53 1.01
C PHE A 119 8.37 -9.99 2.47
N ASP A 120 8.80 -9.15 3.40
CA ASP A 120 8.96 -9.47 4.82
C ASP A 120 7.88 -8.88 5.72
N ASN A 121 7.05 -7.95 5.22
CA ASN A 121 5.90 -7.43 5.95
C ASN A 121 4.96 -8.56 6.37
N ALA A 122 4.50 -8.56 7.62
CA ALA A 122 3.47 -9.50 8.05
C ALA A 122 2.12 -9.11 7.42
N ILE A 123 1.40 -10.09 6.89
CA ILE A 123 0.09 -9.92 6.28
C ILE A 123 -0.95 -10.59 7.18
N SER A 124 -1.98 -9.85 7.54
CA SER A 124 -3.12 -10.31 8.35
C SER A 124 -4.45 -10.00 7.67
N GLY A 125 -5.57 -10.47 8.22
CA GLY A 125 -6.92 -10.11 7.78
C GLY A 125 -7.66 -11.20 6.99
N SER A 126 -8.81 -10.81 6.43
CA SER A 126 -9.72 -11.74 5.76
C SER A 126 -9.52 -11.84 4.23
N GLY A 127 -8.70 -10.95 3.67
CA GLY A 127 -8.50 -10.78 2.23
C GLY A 127 -7.61 -11.83 1.59
N GLN A 128 -7.64 -11.84 0.25
CA GLN A 128 -6.83 -12.72 -0.59
C GLN A 128 -5.47 -12.08 -0.91
N VAL A 129 -4.42 -12.89 -0.91
CA VAL A 129 -3.11 -12.53 -1.48
C VAL A 129 -2.99 -13.13 -2.87
N VAL A 130 -2.59 -12.32 -3.86
CA VAL A 130 -2.37 -12.74 -5.24
C VAL A 130 -0.90 -12.53 -5.59
N LYS A 131 -0.22 -13.56 -6.09
CA LYS A 131 1.12 -13.47 -6.68
C LYS A 131 0.99 -13.52 -8.21
N SER A 132 1.24 -12.39 -8.87
CA SER A 132 1.04 -12.24 -10.32
C SER A 132 2.32 -11.94 -11.11
N GLY A 133 3.36 -11.37 -10.49
CA GLY A 133 4.61 -11.04 -11.20
C GLY A 133 5.33 -12.28 -11.74
N ASP A 134 6.11 -12.15 -12.81
CA ASP A 134 6.77 -13.28 -13.46
C ASP A 134 7.99 -13.82 -12.67
N GLU A 135 8.51 -13.04 -11.74
CA GLU A 135 9.70 -13.36 -10.96
C GLU A 135 9.42 -14.28 -9.76
N THR A 136 10.49 -14.69 -9.08
CA THR A 136 10.41 -15.38 -7.79
C THR A 136 10.21 -14.37 -6.67
N LEU A 137 9.15 -14.57 -5.88
CA LEU A 137 8.90 -13.83 -4.64
C LEU A 137 9.07 -14.77 -3.45
N THR A 138 9.87 -14.38 -2.48
CA THR A 138 9.91 -15.00 -1.15
C THR A 138 8.96 -14.25 -0.24
N LEU A 139 7.95 -14.93 0.27
CA LEU A 139 7.11 -14.41 1.34
C LEU A 139 7.69 -14.88 2.68
N SER A 140 8.15 -13.95 3.50
CA SER A 140 8.90 -14.25 4.72
C SER A 140 8.30 -13.69 6.01
N GLY A 141 7.29 -12.82 5.92
CA GLY A 141 6.49 -12.36 7.06
C GLY A 141 5.82 -13.52 7.82
N SER A 142 5.52 -13.29 9.10
CA SER A 142 4.67 -14.18 9.91
C SER A 142 3.22 -13.83 9.62
N ASN A 143 2.63 -14.57 8.67
CA ASN A 143 1.34 -14.20 8.10
C ASN A 143 0.19 -14.93 8.81
N THR A 144 -0.96 -14.25 8.90
CA THR A 144 -2.16 -14.74 9.58
C THR A 144 -3.45 -14.45 8.79
N TYR A 145 -3.32 -14.08 7.51
CA TYR A 145 -4.46 -13.83 6.64
C TYR A 145 -5.21 -15.12 6.31
N THR A 146 -6.52 -15.03 6.11
CA THR A 146 -7.39 -16.21 5.97
C THR A 146 -8.06 -16.34 4.61
N GLY A 147 -7.96 -15.33 3.73
CA GLY A 147 -8.58 -15.35 2.39
C GLY A 147 -7.83 -16.20 1.36
N GLY A 148 -6.73 -16.83 1.76
CA GLY A 148 -5.92 -17.72 0.92
C GLY A 148 -4.96 -17.00 -0.03
N THR A 149 -4.16 -17.81 -0.73
CA THR A 149 -3.14 -17.33 -1.66
C THR A 149 -3.42 -17.85 -3.08
N LEU A 150 -3.55 -16.96 -4.05
CA LEU A 150 -3.63 -17.28 -5.47
C LEU A 150 -2.28 -17.01 -6.14
N ILE A 151 -1.72 -18.00 -6.83
CA ILE A 151 -0.53 -17.83 -7.67
C ILE A 151 -0.99 -17.84 -9.12
N SER A 152 -0.98 -16.67 -9.76
CA SER A 152 -1.35 -16.48 -11.17
C SER A 152 -0.12 -16.30 -12.08
N GLY A 153 1.06 -16.02 -11.52
CA GLY A 153 2.31 -15.86 -12.25
C GLY A 153 3.57 -16.10 -11.42
N GLY A 154 4.68 -16.38 -12.11
CA GLY A 154 6.01 -16.56 -11.52
C GLY A 154 6.12 -17.70 -10.49
N THR A 155 6.99 -17.52 -9.50
CA THR A 155 7.22 -18.47 -8.41
C THR A 155 6.98 -17.80 -7.05
N LEU A 156 6.33 -18.51 -6.12
CA LEU A 156 6.19 -18.10 -4.72
C LEU A 156 6.96 -19.07 -3.83
N VAL A 157 7.85 -18.53 -2.99
CA VAL A 157 8.60 -19.27 -1.98
C VAL A 157 8.11 -18.86 -0.61
N ALA A 158 7.69 -19.82 0.20
CA ALA A 158 7.36 -19.62 1.61
C ALA A 158 8.60 -19.90 2.47
N SER A 159 9.10 -18.91 3.23
CA SER A 159 10.32 -19.10 4.03
C SER A 159 10.09 -19.84 5.35
N ASN A 160 8.84 -19.92 5.80
CA ASN A 160 8.44 -20.52 7.05
C ASN A 160 7.00 -21.08 6.98
N VAL A 161 6.56 -21.82 8.00
CA VAL A 161 5.25 -22.50 8.01
C VAL A 161 4.06 -21.53 8.05
N GLU A 162 4.27 -20.32 8.58
CA GLU A 162 3.25 -19.27 8.70
C GLU A 162 3.25 -18.33 7.50
N ALA A 163 4.13 -18.53 6.51
CA ALA A 163 4.28 -17.59 5.40
C ALA A 163 3.07 -17.54 4.47
N LEU A 164 2.13 -18.49 4.50
CA LEU A 164 0.97 -18.52 3.59
C LEU A 164 -0.41 -18.34 4.27
N GLY A 165 -0.42 -17.90 5.54
CA GLY A 165 -1.64 -17.71 6.34
C GLY A 165 -2.16 -18.99 7.00
#